data_AF-A0A3S4MTP0-F1
#
_entry.id   AF-A0A3S4MTP0-F1
#
_cell.length_a   1.000
_cell.length_b   1.000
_cell.length_c   1.000
_cell.angle_alpha   90.00
_cell.angle_beta   90.00
_cell.angle_gamma   90.00
#
_symmetry.space_group_name_H-M   'P 1'
#
loop_
_entity.id
_entity.type
_entity.pdbx_description
1 polymer ?
#
loop_
_entity_poly.entity_id
_entity_poly.type
_entity_poly.pdbx_seq_one_letter_code
_entity_poly.pdbx_strand_id
1 'polypeptide(L)' 'MRSLFVAEKGQQNDKSIVFLHASGSSSQMWAYHIAELKNDFHCIAVDLPGHASSRDIGWTNFNDVTE' A
#
# COMPACT_ATOMS: atom_id res chain seq x y z
N MET A 1 11.45 -8.04 -12.50
CA MET A 1 10.82 -7.88 -11.16
C MET A 1 9.34 -7.57 -11.39
N ARG A 2 8.42 -8.21 -10.65
CA ARG A 2 7.00 -7.83 -10.68
C ARG A 2 6.79 -6.73 -9.64
N SER A 3 6.19 -5.61 -10.04
CA SER A 3 5.89 -4.50 -9.14
C SER A 3 4.63 -4.79 -8.34
N LEU A 4 4.60 -4.39 -7.07
CA LEU A 4 3.40 -4.45 -6.25
C LEU A 4 2.33 -3.51 -6.80
N PHE A 5 1.07 -3.86 -6.56
CA PHE A 5 -0.03 -2.93 -6.79
C PHE A 5 -0.02 -1.81 -5.74
N VAL A 6 -0.23 -0.59 -6.22
CA VAL A 6 -0.31 0.62 -5.40
C VAL A 6 -1.49 1.46 -5.89
N ALA A 7 -2.34 1.88 -4.96
CA ALA A 7 -3.38 2.87 -5.18
C ALA A 7 -2.94 4.21 -4.56
N GLU A 8 -2.91 5.25 -5.37
CA GLU A 8 -2.38 6.57 -4.97
C GLU A 8 -3.41 7.69 -5.13
N LYS A 9 -3.44 8.62 -4.18
CA LYS A 9 -4.23 9.86 -4.20
C LYS A 9 -3.44 11.01 -3.58
N GLY A 10 -3.63 12.22 -4.11
CA GLY A 10 -2.97 13.40 -3.56
C GLY A 10 -1.51 13.55 -3.99
N GLN A 11 -1.16 13.06 -5.19
CA GLN A 11 0.20 13.06 -5.74
C GLN A 11 0.86 14.45 -5.80
N GLN A 12 0.07 15.52 -5.75
CA GLN A 12 0.58 16.89 -5.71
C GLN A 12 1.11 17.34 -4.34
N ASN A 13 0.89 16.57 -3.27
CA ASN A 13 1.25 16.96 -1.91
C ASN A 13 2.69 16.55 -1.57
N ASP A 14 3.40 17.42 -0.84
CA ASP A 14 4.82 17.23 -0.54
C ASP A 14 5.12 16.11 0.47
N LYS A 15 4.14 15.77 1.32
CA LYS A 15 4.29 14.75 2.37
C LYS A 15 3.52 13.49 2.00
N SER A 16 4.16 12.34 2.15
CA SER A 16 3.52 11.04 1.83
C SER A 16 3.16 10.25 3.10
N ILE A 17 2.05 9.51 3.02
CA ILE A 17 1.66 8.49 4.00
C ILE A 17 1.54 7.15 3.25
N VAL A 18 2.27 6.14 3.72
CA VAL A 18 2.17 4.78 3.19
C VAL A 18 1.30 3.93 4.13
N PHE A 19 0.24 3.35 3.58
CA PHE A 19 -0.69 2.51 4.32
C PHE A 19 -0.39 1.02 4.07
N LEU A 20 -0.08 0.30 5.14
CA LEU A 20 0.16 -1.14 5.13
C LEU A 20 -1.03 -1.84 5.79
N HIS A 21 -1.65 -2.78 5.07
CA HIS A 21 -2.75 -3.57 5.62
C HIS A 21 -2.24 -4.77 6.43
N ALA A 22 -3.06 -5.28 7.34
CA ALA A 22 -2.80 -6.54 8.03
C ALA A 22 -3.11 -7.76 7.15
N SER A 23 -2.63 -8.95 7.57
CA SER A 23 -2.92 -10.22 6.89
C SER A 23 -4.42 -10.45 6.72
N GLY A 24 -4.82 -11.00 5.57
CA GLY A 24 -6.23 -11.25 5.24
C GLY A 24 -7.01 -10.01 4.78
N SER A 25 -6.34 -8.87 4.58
CA SER A 25 -6.93 -7.63 4.07
C SER A 25 -6.26 -7.16 2.77
N SER A 26 -6.51 -5.91 2.37
CA SER A 26 -5.95 -5.26 1.18
C SER A 26 -5.90 -3.74 1.36
N SER A 27 -5.29 -3.05 0.40
CA SER A 27 -5.26 -1.58 0.31
C SER A 27 -6.66 -0.93 0.43
N GLN A 28 -7.72 -1.64 0.03
CA GLN A 28 -9.11 -1.17 0.10
C GLN A 28 -9.57 -0.77 1.52
N MET A 29 -8.98 -1.36 2.56
CA MET A 29 -9.23 -1.03 3.97
C MET A 29 -9.11 0.47 4.26
N TRP A 30 -8.24 1.16 3.52
CA TRP A 30 -7.87 2.54 3.78
C TRP A 30 -8.72 3.56 3.01
N ALA A 31 -9.75 3.14 2.27
CA ALA A 31 -10.52 4.02 1.40
C ALA A 31 -11.07 5.27 2.11
N TYR A 32 -11.64 5.11 3.32
CA TYR A 32 -12.16 6.23 4.11
C TYR A 32 -11.03 7.13 4.65
N HIS A 33 -9.93 6.54 5.12
CA HIS A 33 -8.78 7.31 5.61
C HIS A 33 -8.15 8.15 4.48
N ILE A 34 -8.02 7.56 3.29
CA ILE A 34 -7.51 8.25 2.10
C ILE A 34 -8.45 9.38 1.67
N ALA A 35 -9.76 9.16 1.72
CA ALA A 35 -10.73 10.19 1.36
C ALA A 35 -10.56 11.47 2.20
N GLU A 36 -10.28 11.31 3.50
CA GLU A 36 -10.04 12.43 4.42
C GLU A 36 -8.63 13.03 4.26
N LEU A 37 -7.59 12.21 4.07
CA LEU A 37 -6.20 12.66 4.13
C LEU A 37 -5.60 13.12 2.79
N LYS A 38 -6.18 12.73 1.65
CA LYS A 38 -5.60 12.98 0.31
C LYS A 38 -5.42 14.45 -0.07
N ASN A 39 -6.07 15.37 0.63
CA ASN A 39 -5.95 16.79 0.34
C ASN A 39 -4.69 17.39 0.99
N ASP A 40 -4.19 16.77 2.07
CA ASP A 40 -3.01 17.23 2.81
C ASP A 40 -1.78 16.33 2.58
N PHE A 41 -1.99 15.07 2.19
CA PHE A 41 -0.94 14.07 2.00
C PHE A 41 -1.04 13.37 0.65
N HIS A 42 0.10 12.93 0.14
CA HIS A 42 0.18 11.93 -0.89
C HIS A 42 -0.04 10.56 -0.23
N CYS A 43 -1.25 10.03 -0.39
CA CYS A 43 -1.66 8.77 0.21
C CYS A 43 -1.34 7.61 -0.75
N ILE A 44 -0.56 6.65 -0.25
CA ILE A 44 -0.08 5.49 -1.00
C ILE A 44 -0.57 4.23 -0.26
N ALA A 45 -1.55 3.51 -0.82
CA ALA A 45 -2.02 2.24 -0.25
C ALA A 45 -1.55 1.06 -1.09
N VAL A 46 -0.87 0.12 -0.46
CA VAL A 46 -0.17 -0.99 -1.12
C VAL A 46 -0.91 -2.30 -0.87
N ASP A 47 -1.04 -3.14 -1.90
CA ASP A 47 -1.38 -4.56 -1.70
C ASP A 47 -0.09 -5.35 -1.52
N LEU A 48 0.11 -5.93 -0.34
CA LEU A 48 1.29 -6.75 -0.03
C LEU A 48 1.34 -8.02 -0.91
N PRO A 49 2.52 -8.63 -1.12
CA PRO A 49 2.63 -9.90 -1.85
C PRO A 49 1.60 -10.94 -1.36
N GLY A 50 0.98 -11.64 -2.30
CA GLY A 50 -0.05 -12.64 -2.01
C GLY A 50 -1.44 -12.09 -1.72
N HIS A 51 -1.64 -10.76 -1.74
CA HIS A 51 -2.92 -10.13 -1.42
C HIS A 51 -3.51 -9.37 -2.61
N ALA A 52 -4.84 -9.43 -2.75
CA ALA A 52 -5.65 -8.66 -3.70
C ALA A 52 -5.02 -8.51 -5.11
N SER A 53 -4.61 -7.32 -5.52
CA SER A 53 -4.05 -7.08 -6.87
C SER A 53 -2.58 -7.52 -6.99
N SER A 54 -1.92 -7.81 -5.87
CA SER A 54 -0.58 -8.41 -5.76
C SER A 54 -0.62 -9.92 -5.48
N ARG A 55 -1.76 -10.59 -5.69
CA ARG A 55 -1.95 -12.02 -5.33
C ARG A 55 -0.98 -13.00 -6.00
N ASP A 56 -0.54 -12.69 -7.22
CA ASP A 56 0.36 -13.54 -8.01
C ASP A 56 1.85 -13.25 -7.75
N ILE A 57 2.14 -12.43 -6.74
CA ILE A 57 3.49 -12.11 -6.29
C ILE A 57 3.73 -12.92 -5.02
N GLY A 58 4.62 -13.92 -5.11
CA GLY A 58 4.96 -14.77 -3.99
C GLY A 58 5.62 -13.99 -2.86
N TRP A 59 5.20 -14.26 -1.63
CA TRP A 59 5.88 -13.77 -0.45
C TRP A 59 7.15 -14.62 -0.24
N THR A 60 8.33 -14.00 -0.31
CA THR A 60 9.61 -14.74 -0.40
C THR A 60 10.27 -14.98 0.96
N ASN A 61 10.56 -13.94 1.75
CA ASN A 61 11.11 -14.09 3.09
C ASN A 61 10.96 -12.79 3.91
N PHE A 62 11.09 -12.89 5.24
CA PHE A 62 11.30 -11.73 6.15
C PHE A 62 12.79 -11.33 6.25
N ASN A 63 13.72 -12.11 5.73
CA ASN A 63 15.16 -11.84 5.84
C ASN A 63 15.63 -10.64 4.99
N ASP A 64 14.79 -10.14 4.09
CA ASP A 64 15.02 -8.94 3.29
C ASP A 64 14.45 -7.66 3.94
N VAL A 65 13.79 -7.76 5.10
CA VAL A 65 13.53 -6.61 6.00
C VAL A 65 14.62 -6.62 7.08
N THR A 66 15.57 -5.69 6.95
CA THR A 66 16.81 -5.63 7.74
C THR A 66 16.61 -5.72 9.25
N GLU A 67 17.64 -6.25 9.92
CA GLU A 67 17.88 -6.26 11.38
C GLU A 67 17.36 -5.02 12.13
#